data_AF-A0A452YNA6-F1
#
_entry.id   AF-A0A452YNA6-F1
#
_cell.length_a   1.000
_cell.length_b   1.000
_cell.length_c   1.000
_cell.angle_alpha   90.00
_cell.angle_beta   90.00
_cell.angle_gamma   90.00
#
_symmetry.space_group_name_H-M   'P 1'
#
loop_
_entity.id
_entity.type
_entity.pdbx_description
1 polymer ?
#
loop_
_entity_poly.entity_id
_entity_poly.type
_entity_poly.pdbx_seq_one_letter_code
_entity_poly.pdbx_strand_id
1 'polypeptide(L)'
;RGLLVSKMYDTAKDIVLNLVYLVEEYGFVLNGARSYYTNRSQPPLLSSMVLELYTATGDLGLVRRAFPSLLKEHSFWVSELHNVEIMDNHGRLHNLSRYQAMWNKPRPESATIDEELASKLNSTAAKEKLYHQIASAAESGWDFSSRWMSNSTDMTTLVTTFVIPVDLNTFICKVRWNGT
;
A
#
# COMPACT_ATOMS: atom_id res chain seq x y z
N ARG A 1 3.76 -17.22 5.30
CA ARG A 1 4.35 -18.36 4.55
C ARG A 1 5.54 -19.03 5.24
N GLY A 2 6.71 -18.39 5.35
CA GLY A 2 7.89 -19.03 5.97
C GLY A 2 7.62 -19.62 7.37
N LEU A 3 7.00 -18.82 8.26
CA LEU A 3 6.60 -19.28 9.59
C LEU A 3 5.61 -20.46 9.57
N LEU A 4 4.70 -20.51 8.59
CA LEU A 4 3.74 -21.63 8.48
C LEU A 4 4.43 -22.93 8.09
N VAL A 5 5.41 -22.87 7.18
CA VAL A 5 6.22 -24.03 6.79
C VAL A 5 7.04 -24.54 7.98
N SER A 6 7.57 -23.62 8.79
CA SER A 6 8.27 -23.93 10.03
C SER A 6 7.34 -24.30 11.20
N LYS A 7 6.03 -24.41 10.97
CA LYS A 7 5.00 -24.73 11.98
C LYS A 7 4.95 -23.74 13.16
N MET A 8 5.42 -22.52 12.96
CA MET A 8 5.38 -21.42 13.94
C MET A 8 4.05 -20.66 13.82
N TYR A 9 2.94 -21.36 14.06
CA TYR A 9 1.59 -20.82 13.85
C TYR A 9 1.26 -19.67 14.80
N ASP A 10 1.67 -19.76 16.07
CA ASP A 10 1.43 -18.71 17.06
C ASP A 10 2.15 -17.41 16.67
N THR A 11 3.43 -17.49 16.31
CA THR A 11 4.19 -16.33 15.83
C THR A 11 3.56 -15.71 14.58
N ALA A 12 3.11 -16.53 13.63
CA ALA A 12 2.44 -16.04 12.44
C ALA A 12 1.11 -15.35 12.78
N LYS A 13 0.36 -15.88 13.75
CA LYS A 13 -0.88 -15.30 14.26
C LYS A 13 -0.61 -13.96 14.96
N ASP A 14 0.42 -13.86 15.79
CA ASP A 14 0.78 -12.62 16.48
C ASP A 14 1.16 -11.51 15.50
N ILE A 15 1.87 -11.85 14.41
CA ILE A 15 2.16 -10.88 13.34
C ILE A 15 0.86 -10.36 12.71
N VAL A 16 -0.08 -11.25 12.39
CA VAL A 16 -1.39 -10.83 11.85
C VAL A 16 -2.15 -9.96 12.84
N LEU A 17 -2.16 -10.31 14.13
CA LEU A 17 -2.82 -9.52 15.15
C LEU A 17 -2.18 -8.13 15.33
N ASN A 18 -0.86 -8.01 15.19
CA ASN A 18 -0.18 -6.72 15.16
C ASN A 18 -0.62 -5.87 13.96
N LEU A 19 -0.77 -6.45 12.78
CA LEU A 19 -1.26 -5.74 11.60
C LEU A 19 -2.74 -5.34 11.75
N VAL A 20 -3.56 -6.21 12.33
CA VAL A 20 -4.96 -5.90 12.69
C VAL A 20 -5.01 -4.71 13.63
N TYR A 21 -4.15 -4.65 14.64
CA TYR A 21 -4.03 -3.52 15.55
C TYR A 21 -3.65 -2.21 14.82
N LEU A 22 -2.72 -2.26 13.87
CA LEU A 22 -2.37 -1.07 13.07
C LEU A 22 -3.58 -0.53 12.28
N VAL A 23 -4.40 -1.42 11.72
CA VAL A 23 -5.62 -1.00 11.02
C VAL A 23 -6.64 -0.40 11.99
N GLU A 24 -6.76 -0.95 13.20
CA GLU A 24 -7.65 -0.42 14.22
C GLU A 24 -7.27 1.00 14.64
N GLU A 25 -5.98 1.23 14.87
CA GLU A 25 -5.45 2.51 15.33
C GLU A 25 -5.38 3.56 14.20
N TYR A 26 -4.82 3.19 13.04
CA TYR A 26 -4.48 4.13 11.97
C TYR A 26 -5.41 4.06 10.75
N GLY A 27 -6.25 3.02 10.67
CA GLY A 27 -7.19 2.82 9.54
C GLY A 27 -6.66 1.95 8.41
N PHE A 28 -5.36 1.67 8.37
CA PHE A 28 -4.69 0.83 7.38
C PHE A 28 -3.39 0.26 7.94
N VAL A 29 -2.84 -0.77 7.30
CA VAL A 29 -1.52 -1.30 7.66
C VAL A 29 -0.44 -0.28 7.25
N LEU A 30 0.32 0.23 8.21
CA LEU A 30 1.44 1.13 7.92
C LEU A 30 2.53 0.42 7.10
N ASN A 31 3.30 1.17 6.31
CA ASN A 31 4.50 0.66 5.64
C ASN A 31 5.48 -0.04 6.62
N GLY A 32 5.58 0.52 7.82
CA GLY A 32 6.18 -0.13 8.98
C GLY A 32 5.67 0.50 10.28
N ALA A 33 5.87 -0.18 11.41
CA ALA A 33 5.43 0.30 12.73
C ALA A 33 6.35 1.42 13.29
N ARG A 34 6.43 2.55 12.58
CA ARG A 34 7.19 3.74 12.99
C ARG A 34 6.35 5.00 12.71
N SER A 35 6.50 6.02 13.54
CA SER A 35 5.67 7.24 13.48
C SER A 35 5.73 7.96 12.14
N TYR A 36 6.86 7.91 11.44
CA TYR A 36 7.03 8.53 10.12
C TYR A 36 6.40 7.75 8.95
N TYR A 37 5.78 6.59 9.22
CA TYR A 37 5.00 5.81 8.25
C TYR A 37 3.49 5.99 8.38
N THR A 38 2.99 6.81 9.32
CA THR A 38 1.53 7.08 9.47
C THR A 38 0.90 7.80 8.27
N ASN A 39 1.70 8.23 7.31
CA ASN A 39 1.27 8.87 6.07
C ASN A 39 1.14 7.91 4.87
N ARG A 40 1.56 6.64 4.99
CA ARG A 40 1.56 5.71 3.86
C ARG A 40 1.43 4.25 4.27
N SER A 41 0.78 3.49 3.41
CA SER A 41 0.59 2.05 3.57
C SER A 41 1.73 1.25 2.91
N GLN A 42 1.45 -0.01 2.61
CA GLN A 42 2.22 -0.93 1.76
C GLN A 42 1.25 -1.87 1.02
N PRO A 43 1.68 -2.69 0.04
CA PRO A 43 0.77 -3.61 -0.66
C PRO A 43 -0.13 -4.44 0.30
N PRO A 44 -1.46 -4.42 0.16
CA PRO A 44 -2.37 -4.96 1.17
C PRO A 44 -2.46 -6.48 1.11
N LEU A 45 -1.72 -7.13 2.03
CA LEU A 45 -1.65 -8.58 2.12
C LEU A 45 -2.38 -9.17 3.34
N LEU A 46 -2.93 -8.34 4.23
CA LEU A 46 -3.51 -8.78 5.50
C LEU A 46 -4.60 -9.83 5.33
N SER A 47 -5.53 -9.64 4.37
CA SER A 47 -6.58 -10.61 4.07
C SER A 47 -6.03 -11.97 3.63
N SER A 48 -4.96 -11.97 2.84
CA SER A 48 -4.28 -13.20 2.40
C SER A 48 -3.55 -13.87 3.56
N MET A 49 -2.96 -13.09 4.47
CA MET A 49 -2.30 -13.64 5.66
C MET A 49 -3.30 -14.31 6.61
N VAL A 50 -4.45 -13.69 6.84
CA VAL A 50 -5.56 -14.27 7.65
C VAL A 50 -6.06 -15.56 7.00
N LEU A 51 -6.30 -15.55 5.68
CA LEU A 51 -6.76 -16.73 4.95
C LEU A 51 -5.75 -17.89 5.03
N GLU A 52 -4.46 -17.62 4.79
CA GLU A 52 -3.43 -18.67 4.85
C GLU A 52 -3.29 -19.28 6.25
N LEU A 53 -3.39 -18.47 7.30
CA LEU A 53 -3.42 -18.98 8.67
C LEU A 53 -4.66 -19.83 8.92
N TYR A 54 -5.83 -19.37 8.52
CA TYR A 54 -7.06 -20.14 8.65
C TYR A 54 -6.99 -21.47 7.91
N THR A 55 -6.48 -21.49 6.67
CA THR A 55 -6.30 -22.73 5.91
C THR A 55 -5.33 -23.69 6.60
N ALA A 56 -4.30 -23.17 7.28
CA ALA A 56 -3.32 -24.00 7.97
C ALA A 56 -3.81 -24.52 9.35
N THR A 57 -4.65 -23.77 10.07
CA THR A 57 -4.97 -24.05 11.48
C THR A 57 -6.45 -24.29 11.76
N GLY A 58 -7.35 -23.87 10.87
CA GLY A 58 -8.81 -23.88 11.09
C GLY A 58 -9.29 -22.80 12.08
N ASP A 59 -8.46 -21.83 12.47
CA ASP A 59 -8.79 -20.84 13.51
C ASP A 59 -9.83 -19.81 13.02
N LEU A 60 -11.11 -20.16 13.16
CA LEU A 60 -12.23 -19.25 12.90
C LEU A 60 -12.28 -18.06 13.87
N GLY A 61 -11.66 -18.17 15.05
CA GLY A 61 -11.58 -17.08 16.02
C GLY A 61 -10.74 -15.92 15.47
N LEU A 62 -9.59 -16.23 14.87
CA LEU A 62 -8.75 -15.26 14.19
C LEU A 62 -9.50 -14.55 13.05
N VAL A 63 -10.22 -15.31 12.21
CA VAL A 63 -10.98 -14.75 11.10
C VAL A 63 -12.03 -13.76 11.61
N ARG A 64 -12.84 -14.15 12.61
CA ARG A 64 -13.86 -13.28 13.21
C ARG A 64 -13.24 -12.02 13.83
N ARG A 65 -12.08 -12.16 14.49
CA ARG A 65 -11.37 -11.04 15.11
C ARG A 65 -10.82 -10.04 14.08
N ALA A 66 -10.30 -10.53 12.96
CA ALA A 66 -9.68 -9.70 11.93
C ALA A 66 -10.70 -9.08 10.96
N PHE A 67 -11.88 -9.69 10.80
CA PHE A 67 -12.87 -9.31 9.79
C PHE A 67 -13.25 -7.81 9.80
N PRO A 68 -13.56 -7.17 10.95
CA PRO A 68 -13.86 -5.73 10.96
C PRO A 68 -12.69 -4.87 10.45
N SER A 69 -11.46 -5.22 10.82
CA SER A 69 -10.26 -4.52 10.36
C SER A 69 -10.01 -4.75 8.87
N LEU A 70 -10.25 -5.95 8.34
CA LEU A 70 -10.16 -6.21 6.90
C LEU A 70 -11.13 -5.33 6.09
N LEU A 71 -12.35 -5.12 6.58
CA LEU A 71 -13.32 -4.22 5.95
C LEU A 71 -12.88 -2.75 6.04
N LYS A 72 -12.28 -2.35 7.17
CA LYS A 72 -11.74 -1.00 7.38
C LYS A 72 -10.58 -0.72 6.43
N GLU A 73 -9.62 -1.64 6.32
CA GLU A 73 -8.50 -1.52 5.38
C GLU A 73 -8.98 -1.54 3.92
N HIS A 74 -9.96 -2.39 3.59
CA HIS A 74 -10.56 -2.37 2.25
C HIS A 74 -11.17 -1.02 1.91
N SER A 75 -11.93 -0.43 2.83
CA SER A 75 -12.52 0.91 2.70
C SER A 75 -11.46 1.99 2.48
N PHE A 76 -10.30 1.89 3.14
CA PHE A 76 -9.16 2.78 2.90
C PHE A 76 -8.69 2.71 1.44
N TRP A 77 -8.46 1.50 0.90
CA TRP A 77 -7.95 1.32 -0.46
C TRP A 77 -8.93 1.67 -1.58
N VAL A 78 -10.23 1.69 -1.31
CA VAL A 78 -11.27 2.12 -2.26
C VAL A 78 -11.80 3.52 -1.98
N SER A 79 -11.18 4.25 -1.05
CA SER A 79 -11.52 5.64 -0.74
C SER A 79 -11.24 6.57 -1.92
N GLU A 80 -11.83 7.77 -1.90
CA GLU A 80 -11.65 8.79 -2.94
C GLU A 80 -10.17 9.15 -3.19
N LEU A 81 -9.32 9.04 -2.18
CA LEU A 81 -7.88 9.30 -2.31
C LEU A 81 -7.21 8.34 -3.30
N HIS A 82 -7.55 7.06 -3.20
CA HIS A 82 -6.95 5.98 -3.99
C HIS A 82 -7.75 5.65 -5.25
N ASN A 83 -9.04 5.95 -5.28
CA ASN A 83 -9.93 5.62 -6.38
C ASN A 83 -9.63 6.47 -7.63
N VAL A 84 -9.60 5.81 -8.77
CA VAL A 84 -9.47 6.40 -10.10
C VAL A 84 -10.54 5.79 -10.98
N GLU A 85 -11.42 6.65 -11.51
CA GLU A 85 -12.42 6.26 -12.48
C GLU A 85 -11.80 6.24 -13.89
N ILE A 86 -11.95 5.13 -14.60
CA ILE A 86 -11.51 4.97 -15.99
C ILE A 86 -12.68 4.53 -16.86
N MET A 87 -12.74 5.05 -18.07
CA MET A 87 -13.72 4.62 -19.08
C MET A 87 -13.06 3.62 -20.02
N ASP A 88 -13.68 2.45 -20.21
CA ASP A 88 -13.21 1.48 -21.20
C ASP A 88 -13.64 1.86 -22.62
N ASN A 89 -13.12 1.12 -23.62
CA ASN A 89 -13.43 1.35 -25.03
C ASN A 89 -14.91 1.08 -25.39
N HIS A 90 -15.71 0.55 -24.46
CA HIS A 90 -17.15 0.33 -24.60
C HIS A 90 -17.98 1.38 -23.86
N GLY A 91 -17.34 2.43 -23.32
CA GLY A 91 -18.02 3.49 -22.58
C GLY A 91 -18.43 3.10 -21.16
N ARG A 92 -17.93 1.98 -20.61
CA ARG A 92 -18.22 1.56 -19.23
C ARG A 92 -17.21 2.18 -18.28
N LEU A 93 -17.70 2.72 -17.18
CA LEU A 93 -16.88 3.25 -16.09
C LEU A 93 -16.41 2.11 -15.18
N HIS A 94 -15.13 2.11 -14.85
CA HIS A 94 -14.48 1.20 -13.91
C HIS A 94 -13.77 2.00 -12.84
N ASN A 95 -13.89 1.54 -11.60
CA ASN A 95 -13.20 2.12 -10.44
C ASN A 95 -12.01 1.24 -10.07
N LEU A 96 -10.80 1.80 -10.19
CA LEU A 96 -9.55 1.14 -9.86
C LEU A 96 -8.80 1.94 -8.79
N SER A 97 -7.93 1.27 -8.04
CA SER A 97 -7.12 1.92 -7.01
C SER A 97 -5.71 2.21 -7.49
N ARG A 98 -5.09 3.26 -6.96
CA ARG A 98 -3.66 3.58 -7.13
C ARG A 98 -2.96 3.76 -5.78
N TYR A 99 -1.64 3.65 -5.78
CA TYR A 99 -0.83 4.10 -4.65
C TYR A 99 -0.83 5.63 -4.60
N GLN A 100 -1.11 6.18 -3.43
CA GLN A 100 -1.17 7.61 -3.20
C GLN A 100 -0.92 7.93 -1.71
N ALA A 101 0.36 8.07 -1.37
CA ALA A 101 0.78 8.39 -0.01
C ALA A 101 0.35 9.81 0.40
N MET A 102 -0.02 10.01 1.66
CA MET A 102 -0.42 11.30 2.23
C MET A 102 0.80 12.14 2.67
N TRP A 103 1.83 12.21 1.83
CA TRP A 103 3.08 12.90 2.12
C TRP A 103 3.60 13.63 0.88
N ASN A 104 4.14 14.84 1.05
CA ASN A 104 4.70 15.67 -0.03
C ASN A 104 5.98 16.41 0.40
N LYS A 105 6.66 15.90 1.44
CA LYS A 105 7.92 16.41 1.97
C LYS A 105 9.01 15.33 1.83
N PRO A 106 10.30 15.65 2.02
CA PRO A 106 11.33 14.61 2.10
C PRO A 106 10.93 13.54 3.13
N ARG A 107 11.14 12.27 2.81
CA ARG A 107 10.84 11.19 3.75
C ARG A 107 11.80 11.28 4.94
N PRO A 108 11.32 11.24 6.20
CA PRO A 108 12.21 11.39 7.36
C PRO A 108 13.37 10.38 7.40
N GLU A 109 13.16 9.16 6.92
CA GLU A 109 14.18 8.12 6.86
C GLU A 109 15.19 8.25 5.70
N SER A 110 14.95 9.17 4.76
CA SER A 110 15.77 9.35 3.55
C SER A 110 15.87 10.80 3.10
N ALA A 111 15.75 11.75 4.05
CA ALA A 111 15.55 13.17 3.75
C ALA A 111 16.66 13.74 2.85
N THR A 112 17.92 13.47 3.18
CA THR A 112 19.08 13.95 2.41
C THR A 112 19.05 13.46 0.96
N ILE A 113 18.66 12.21 0.72
CA ILE A 113 18.60 11.61 -0.63
C ILE A 113 17.45 12.23 -1.42
N ASP A 114 16.28 12.36 -0.78
CA ASP A 114 15.10 12.95 -1.43
C ASP A 114 15.37 14.43 -1.78
N GLU A 115 15.99 15.20 -0.87
CA GLU A 115 16.35 16.60 -1.09
C GLU A 115 17.43 16.77 -2.17
N GLU A 116 18.45 15.91 -2.20
CA GLU A 116 19.48 15.91 -3.23
C GLU A 116 18.87 15.62 -4.60
N LEU A 117 17.97 14.64 -4.70
CA LEU A 117 17.27 14.36 -5.95
C LEU A 117 16.40 15.55 -6.39
N ALA A 118 15.67 16.15 -5.46
CA ALA A 118 14.81 17.30 -5.70
C ALA A 118 15.60 18.59 -5.99
N SER A 119 16.89 18.67 -5.63
CA SER A 119 17.75 19.82 -5.92
C SER A 119 17.90 20.09 -7.43
N LYS A 120 17.70 19.07 -8.27
CA LYS A 120 17.67 19.15 -9.74
C LYS A 120 16.47 19.92 -10.28
N LEU A 121 15.46 20.18 -9.45
CA LEU A 121 14.24 20.89 -9.81
C LEU A 121 14.28 22.35 -9.31
N ASN A 122 13.81 23.26 -10.15
CA ASN A 122 13.93 24.70 -9.90
C ASN A 122 12.79 25.32 -9.07
N SER A 123 11.64 24.62 -8.92
CA SER A 123 10.48 25.17 -8.22
C SER A 123 10.06 24.32 -7.02
N THR A 124 9.63 24.98 -5.94
CA THR A 124 9.12 24.32 -4.73
C THR A 124 7.96 23.39 -5.05
N ALA A 125 7.03 23.81 -5.90
CA ALA A 125 5.90 22.98 -6.32
C ALA A 125 6.34 21.69 -7.06
N ALA A 126 7.38 21.77 -7.89
CA ALA A 126 7.92 20.58 -8.56
C ALA A 126 8.60 19.63 -7.55
N LYS A 127 9.29 20.18 -6.54
CA LYS A 127 9.89 19.38 -5.45
C LYS A 127 8.83 18.69 -4.61
N GLU A 128 7.78 19.41 -4.19
CA GLU A 128 6.66 18.83 -3.44
C GLU A 128 5.94 17.73 -4.22
N LYS A 129 5.73 17.96 -5.52
CA LYS A 129 5.19 16.93 -6.42
C LYS A 129 6.10 15.71 -6.43
N LEU A 130 7.42 15.89 -6.64
CA LEU A 130 8.37 14.78 -6.65
C LEU A 130 8.39 14.02 -5.33
N TYR A 131 8.40 14.71 -4.18
CA TYR A 131 8.33 14.08 -2.85
C TYR A 131 7.07 13.23 -2.69
N HIS A 132 5.93 13.70 -3.22
CA HIS A 132 4.70 12.94 -3.22
C HIS A 132 4.78 11.66 -4.07
N GLN A 133 5.42 11.73 -5.24
CA GLN A 133 5.66 10.57 -6.09
C GLN A 133 6.62 9.57 -5.44
N ILE A 134 7.64 10.07 -4.74
CA ILE A 134 8.60 9.28 -3.97
C ILE A 134 7.89 8.53 -2.84
N ALA A 135 7.11 9.23 -2.01
CA ALA A 135 6.38 8.61 -0.91
C ALA A 135 5.37 7.55 -1.41
N SER A 136 4.71 7.82 -2.53
CA SER A 136 3.80 6.86 -3.16
C SER A 136 4.53 5.66 -3.78
N ALA A 137 5.74 5.84 -4.30
CA ALA A 137 6.58 4.72 -4.74
C ALA A 137 6.98 3.83 -3.55
N ALA A 138 7.29 4.42 -2.40
CA ALA A 138 7.55 3.67 -1.17
C ALA A 138 6.29 2.91 -0.69
N GLU A 139 5.09 3.50 -0.83
CA GLU A 139 3.82 2.80 -0.56
C GLU A 139 3.60 1.58 -1.47
N SER A 140 4.13 1.61 -2.70
CA SER A 140 4.07 0.45 -3.60
C SER A 140 4.97 -0.72 -3.19
N GLY A 141 5.94 -0.48 -2.30
CA GLY A 141 7.01 -1.43 -1.97
C GLY A 141 8.07 -1.60 -3.08
N TRP A 142 8.02 -0.75 -4.12
CA TRP A 142 8.94 -0.75 -5.26
C TRP A 142 9.66 0.62 -5.38
N ASP A 143 10.26 1.09 -4.29
CA ASP A 143 11.12 2.28 -4.23
C ASP A 143 12.60 1.93 -4.49
N PHE A 144 13.19 2.18 -5.66
CA PHE A 144 12.58 2.73 -6.89
C PHE A 144 12.72 1.77 -8.07
N SER A 145 11.87 1.99 -9.08
CA SER A 145 11.80 1.21 -10.32
C SER A 145 11.47 2.12 -11.49
N SER A 146 12.03 1.82 -12.67
CA SER A 146 11.68 2.49 -13.92
C SER A 146 10.18 2.38 -14.27
N ARG A 147 9.48 1.40 -13.68
CA ARG A 147 8.02 1.25 -13.73
C ARG A 147 7.27 2.53 -13.38
N TRP A 148 7.83 3.35 -12.50
CA TRP A 148 7.18 4.55 -11.97
C TRP A 148 7.65 5.84 -12.64
N MET A 149 8.51 5.77 -13.67
CA MET A 149 9.16 6.94 -14.26
C MET A 149 8.66 7.15 -15.70
N SER A 150 8.37 8.40 -16.07
CA SER A 150 8.05 8.70 -17.48
C SER A 150 9.31 8.69 -18.36
N ASN A 151 10.47 8.96 -17.78
CA ASN A 151 11.79 8.68 -18.35
C ASN A 151 12.53 7.69 -17.46
N SER A 152 12.76 6.47 -17.95
CA SER A 152 13.33 5.36 -17.18
C SER A 152 14.74 5.60 -16.62
N THR A 153 15.46 6.60 -17.12
CA THR A 153 16.81 6.96 -16.65
C THR A 153 16.83 8.16 -15.71
N ASP A 154 15.69 8.83 -15.49
CA ASP A 154 15.61 10.06 -14.69
C ASP A 154 14.57 9.93 -13.57
N MET A 155 15.06 9.73 -12.34
CA MET A 155 14.22 9.62 -11.15
C MET A 155 13.42 10.89 -10.83
N THR A 156 13.78 12.07 -11.37
CA THR A 156 12.97 13.27 -11.17
C THR A 156 11.64 13.21 -11.92
N THR A 157 11.50 12.23 -12.83
CA THR A 157 10.30 12.00 -13.64
C THR A 157 9.35 10.94 -13.05
N LEU A 158 9.47 10.65 -11.75
CA LEU A 158 8.52 9.78 -11.07
C LEU A 158 7.08 10.30 -11.24
N VAL A 159 6.18 9.38 -11.55
CA VAL A 159 4.76 9.60 -11.81
C VAL A 159 3.91 8.47 -11.21
N THR A 160 4.38 7.86 -10.11
CA THR A 160 3.72 6.77 -9.37
C THR A 160 2.21 6.95 -9.23
N THR A 161 1.73 8.13 -8.84
CA THR A 161 0.29 8.38 -8.62
C THR A 161 -0.51 8.56 -9.91
N PHE A 162 0.13 8.59 -11.07
CA PHE A 162 -0.51 8.57 -12.38
C PHE A 162 -0.57 7.16 -12.98
N VAL A 163 0.04 6.17 -12.32
CA VAL A 163 0.00 4.77 -12.76
C VAL A 163 -1.10 4.04 -12.01
N ILE A 164 -1.97 3.34 -12.73
CA ILE A 164 -2.91 2.38 -12.15
C ILE A 164 -2.19 1.03 -12.06
N PRO A 165 -1.78 0.59 -10.87
CA PRO A 165 -0.87 -0.53 -10.74
C PRO A 165 -1.66 -1.86 -10.67
N VAL A 166 -1.30 -2.81 -11.54
CA VAL A 166 -2.03 -4.08 -11.68
C VAL A 166 -2.02 -4.90 -10.39
N ASP A 167 -0.87 -4.96 -9.71
CA ASP A 167 -0.65 -5.64 -8.44
C ASP A 167 -1.63 -5.18 -7.35
N LEU A 168 -1.71 -3.88 -7.08
CA LEU A 168 -2.65 -3.33 -6.09
C LEU A 168 -4.10 -3.77 -6.37
N ASN A 169 -4.52 -3.64 -7.62
CA ASN A 169 -5.88 -3.97 -8.03
C ASN A 169 -6.16 -5.48 -7.92
N THR A 170 -5.18 -6.34 -8.20
CA THR A 170 -5.29 -7.78 -7.90
C THR A 170 -5.40 -8.07 -6.40
N PHE A 171 -4.65 -7.38 -5.54
CA PHE A 171 -4.77 -7.57 -4.09
C PHE A 171 -6.16 -7.18 -3.58
N ILE A 172 -6.69 -6.03 -4.02
CA ILE A 172 -8.02 -5.54 -3.64
C ILE A 172 -9.12 -6.46 -4.19
N CYS A 173 -8.99 -6.94 -5.43
CA CYS A 173 -9.92 -7.90 -6.02
C CYS A 173 -9.99 -9.19 -5.19
N LYS A 174 -8.83 -9.70 -4.75
CA LYS A 174 -8.76 -10.90 -3.91
C LYS A 174 -9.40 -10.69 -2.53
N VAL A 175 -9.30 -9.49 -1.94
CA VAL A 175 -10.02 -9.15 -0.69
C VAL A 175 -11.53 -9.27 -0.90
N ARG A 176 -12.07 -8.74 -2.01
CA ARG A 176 -13.51 -8.81 -2.31
C ARG A 176 -13.98 -10.25 -2.50
N TRP A 177 -13.21 -11.07 -3.21
CA TRP A 177 -13.58 -12.47 -3.47
C TRP A 177 -13.54 -13.35 -2.22
N ASN A 178 -12.60 -13.08 -1.30
CA ASN A 178 -12.49 -13.84 -0.05
C ASN A 178 -13.51 -13.43 1.02
N GLY A 179 -14.29 -12.36 0.77
CA GLY A 179 -15.32 -11.85 1.68
C GLY A 179 -16.76 -12.29 1.33
N THR A 180 -16.93 -13.02 0.23
CA THR A 180 -18.18 -13.70 -0.18
C THR A 180 -18.06 -15.20 0.03
#